data_AF-A0A2G9MYG6-F1
#
_entry.id   AF-A0A2G9MYG6-F1
#
_cell.length_a   1.000
_cell.length_b   1.000
_cell.length_c   1.000
_cell.angle_alpha   90.00
_cell.angle_beta   90.00
_cell.angle_gamma   90.00
#
_symmetry.space_group_name_H-M   'P 1'
#
loop_
_entity.id
_entity.type
_entity.pdbx_description
1 polymer ?
#
loop_
_entity_poly.entity_id
_entity_poly.type
_entity_poly.pdbx_seq_one_letter_code
_entity_poly.pdbx_strand_id
1 'polypeptide(L)'
;FSMNAGNEIYDIKVEAFNSTFNITMHSVNLSNSSGSSLTLDELTLSQSGYNFKGAYAFNTSLNFTHANISVSYSWLNLTSTEEQYIALYKCADWNYALRACGGAWGAINATVLNYSDTIIFNETALDPSYAIHILSYCGDGSCNGLESCLSCAGDCGACAAAPSGGSPSNSFSVSSSIRCVNQPSSISVAYSGSPVSGAEYTLRYTGTPSATVASGSTPANGEIPFTPQAKG
;
A
#
# COMPACT_ATOMS: atom_id res chain seq x y z
N PHE A 1 2.23 -36.56 5.69
CA PHE A 1 1.53 -36.64 6.98
C PHE A 1 0.06 -36.95 6.69
N SER A 2 -0.57 -37.87 7.43
CA SER A 2 -1.99 -38.23 7.24
C SER A 2 -2.70 -38.24 8.60
N MET A 3 -3.85 -37.58 8.69
CA MET A 3 -4.71 -37.59 9.88
C MET A 3 -6.11 -38.06 9.51
N ASN A 4 -6.77 -38.81 10.38
CA ASN A 4 -8.19 -39.10 10.28
C ASN A 4 -8.96 -38.00 11.00
N ALA A 5 -9.72 -37.20 10.26
CA ALA A 5 -10.66 -36.22 10.80
C ALA A 5 -12.09 -36.80 10.79
N GLY A 6 -12.93 -36.37 11.73
CA GLY A 6 -14.35 -36.74 11.73
C GLY A 6 -15.12 -36.09 10.58
N ASN A 7 -16.36 -36.55 10.34
CA ASN A 7 -17.27 -35.94 9.38
C ASN A 7 -17.91 -34.67 9.96
N GLU A 8 -17.10 -33.65 10.19
CA GLU A 8 -17.54 -32.37 10.74
C GLU A 8 -16.97 -31.19 9.94
N ILE A 9 -17.43 -30.01 10.31
CA ILE A 9 -16.98 -28.73 9.78
C ILE A 9 -15.93 -28.16 10.74
N TYR A 10 -14.75 -27.84 10.23
CA TYR A 10 -13.61 -27.36 11.01
C TYR A 10 -13.13 -26.01 10.51
N ASP A 11 -12.59 -25.20 11.41
CA ASP A 11 -11.70 -24.11 11.02
C ASP A 11 -10.28 -24.66 10.95
N ILE A 12 -9.60 -24.46 9.82
CA ILE A 12 -8.25 -24.97 9.59
C ILE A 12 -7.28 -23.81 9.58
N LYS A 13 -6.36 -23.82 10.55
CA LYS A 13 -5.25 -22.89 10.63
C LYS A 13 -3.99 -23.51 10.05
N VAL A 14 -3.31 -22.75 9.20
CA VAL A 14 -2.06 -23.10 8.54
C VAL A 14 -1.05 -22.02 8.89
N GLU A 15 0.06 -22.41 9.49
CA GLU A 15 1.18 -21.53 9.81
C GLU A 15 2.40 -22.05 9.06
N ALA A 16 2.89 -21.28 8.09
CA ALA A 16 3.97 -21.69 7.19
C ALA A 16 5.14 -20.69 7.26
N PHE A 17 6.32 -21.15 6.83
CA PHE A 17 7.54 -20.34 6.69
C PHE A 17 7.86 -19.55 7.96
N ASN A 18 8.02 -20.24 9.10
CA ASN A 18 8.25 -19.62 10.42
C ASN A 18 7.17 -18.59 10.82
N SER A 19 5.91 -18.91 10.53
CA SER A 19 4.75 -18.06 10.79
C SER A 19 4.73 -16.75 9.99
N THR A 20 5.57 -16.64 8.95
CA THR A 20 5.53 -15.50 8.02
C THR A 20 4.26 -15.53 7.17
N PHE A 21 3.77 -16.71 6.79
CA PHE A 21 2.55 -16.84 6.00
C PHE A 21 1.52 -17.68 6.76
N ASN A 22 0.41 -17.08 7.16
CA ASN A 22 -0.63 -17.74 7.92
C ASN A 22 -1.98 -17.66 7.20
N ILE A 23 -2.71 -18.77 7.20
CA ILE A 23 -4.07 -18.84 6.63
C ILE A 23 -4.98 -19.48 7.68
N THR A 24 -6.14 -18.88 7.90
CA THR A 24 -7.26 -19.51 8.61
C THR A 24 -8.41 -19.67 7.64
N MET A 25 -8.69 -20.91 7.23
CA MET A 25 -9.86 -21.26 6.43
C MET A 25 -11.02 -21.60 7.35
N HIS A 26 -12.16 -20.94 7.16
CA HIS A 26 -13.32 -21.14 8.00
C HIS A 26 -14.34 -22.07 7.37
N SER A 27 -15.03 -22.82 8.22
CA SER A 27 -16.09 -23.74 7.83
C SER A 27 -15.66 -24.76 6.76
N VAL A 28 -14.48 -25.36 6.94
CA VAL A 28 -13.96 -26.41 6.05
C VAL A 28 -14.71 -27.70 6.28
N ASN A 29 -15.37 -28.19 5.24
CA ASN A 29 -16.10 -29.46 5.30
C ASN A 29 -15.18 -30.63 4.95
N LEU A 30 -14.83 -31.45 5.95
CA LEU A 30 -13.96 -32.63 5.77
C LEU A 30 -14.74 -33.93 5.52
N SER A 31 -16.06 -33.87 5.44
CA SER A 31 -16.93 -35.07 5.41
C SER A 31 -16.72 -35.99 4.21
N ASN A 32 -16.08 -35.49 3.15
CA ASN A 32 -15.71 -36.22 1.94
C ASN A 32 -14.33 -35.78 1.40
N SER A 33 -13.44 -35.28 2.27
CA SER A 33 -12.16 -34.70 1.82
C SER A 33 -11.06 -35.73 1.59
N SER A 34 -11.39 -37.00 1.36
CA SER A 34 -10.39 -38.03 1.06
C SER A 34 -9.59 -37.67 -0.19
N GLY A 35 -8.26 -37.62 -0.09
CA GLY A 35 -7.39 -37.19 -1.17
C GLY A 35 -7.30 -35.67 -1.36
N SER A 36 -7.87 -34.86 -0.46
CA SER A 36 -7.66 -33.42 -0.48
C SER A 36 -6.21 -33.06 -0.18
N SER A 37 -5.68 -32.10 -0.91
CA SER A 37 -4.29 -31.66 -0.79
C SER A 37 -4.23 -30.19 -0.42
N LEU A 38 -3.19 -29.86 0.33
CA LEU A 38 -2.75 -28.50 0.58
C LEU A 38 -1.29 -28.42 0.19
N THR A 39 -0.94 -27.46 -0.65
CA THR A 39 0.42 -27.23 -1.12
C THR A 39 0.79 -25.78 -0.85
N LEU A 40 1.98 -25.60 -0.29
CA LEU A 40 2.57 -24.31 0.04
C LEU A 40 3.94 -24.24 -0.64
N ASP A 41 4.27 -23.08 -1.20
CA ASP A 41 5.59 -22.80 -1.76
C ASP A 41 6.00 -21.36 -1.44
N GLU A 42 7.27 -21.17 -1.06
CA GLU A 42 7.88 -19.86 -0.84
C GLU A 42 8.84 -19.55 -1.98
N LEU A 43 8.70 -18.38 -2.55
CA LEU A 43 9.24 -18.05 -3.86
C LEU A 43 10.15 -16.83 -3.78
N THR A 44 11.26 -16.91 -4.53
CA THR A 44 12.04 -15.74 -4.90
C THR A 44 11.68 -15.38 -6.33
N LEU A 45 10.99 -14.27 -6.53
CA LEU A 45 10.56 -13.82 -7.85
C LEU A 45 11.49 -12.73 -8.38
N SER A 46 11.96 -12.91 -9.61
CA SER A 46 12.65 -11.89 -10.38
C SER A 46 11.89 -11.68 -11.69
N GLN A 47 11.04 -10.65 -11.73
CA GLN A 47 10.24 -10.33 -12.92
C GLN A 47 10.44 -8.87 -13.30
N SER A 48 10.75 -8.63 -14.58
CA SER A 48 10.90 -7.27 -15.10
C SER A 48 9.62 -6.47 -14.90
N GLY A 49 9.74 -5.24 -14.42
CA GLY A 49 8.62 -4.35 -14.11
C GLY A 49 7.96 -4.58 -12.75
N TYR A 50 8.46 -5.52 -11.94
CA TYR A 50 7.98 -5.77 -10.58
C TYR A 50 9.14 -5.79 -9.59
N ASN A 51 8.98 -5.09 -8.48
CA ASN A 51 9.91 -5.13 -7.35
C ASN A 51 9.33 -6.02 -6.24
N PHE A 52 9.22 -7.31 -6.55
CA PHE A 52 8.74 -8.29 -5.58
C PHE A 52 9.79 -8.55 -4.51
N LYS A 53 9.39 -8.38 -3.24
CA LYS A 53 10.26 -8.62 -2.09
C LYS A 53 10.07 -10.00 -1.48
N GLY A 54 8.89 -10.60 -1.63
CA GLY A 54 8.60 -11.97 -1.22
C GLY A 54 7.32 -12.47 -1.88
N ALA A 55 7.21 -13.78 -2.11
CA ALA A 55 6.03 -14.36 -2.72
C ALA A 55 5.74 -15.77 -2.19
N TYR A 56 4.46 -16.10 -2.15
CA TYR A 56 3.94 -17.32 -1.57
C TYR A 56 2.90 -17.90 -2.51
N ALA A 57 3.03 -19.18 -2.82
CA ALA A 57 2.03 -19.91 -3.57
C ALA A 57 1.29 -20.89 -2.67
N PHE A 58 -0.03 -20.96 -2.85
CA PHE A 58 -0.92 -21.78 -2.04
C PHE A 58 -1.95 -22.46 -2.92
N ASN A 59 -1.97 -23.79 -2.93
CA ASN A 59 -3.01 -24.56 -3.60
C ASN A 59 -3.76 -25.40 -2.58
N THR A 60 -5.09 -25.41 -2.66
CA THR A 60 -5.91 -26.32 -1.88
C THR A 60 -7.08 -26.82 -2.69
N SER A 61 -7.46 -28.08 -2.46
CA SER A 61 -8.73 -28.63 -2.93
C SER A 61 -9.82 -28.61 -1.85
N LEU A 62 -9.53 -28.04 -0.67
CA LEU A 62 -10.48 -27.94 0.42
C LEU A 62 -11.54 -26.89 0.13
N ASN A 63 -12.79 -27.22 0.43
CA ASN A 63 -13.91 -26.28 0.33
C ASN A 63 -14.08 -25.54 1.66
N PHE A 64 -14.10 -24.21 1.60
CA PHE A 64 -14.22 -23.30 2.74
C PHE A 64 -15.11 -22.11 2.37
N THR A 65 -15.66 -21.41 3.36
CA THR A 65 -16.56 -20.26 3.11
C THR A 65 -15.79 -18.96 2.92
N HIS A 66 -14.78 -18.73 3.76
CA HIS A 66 -13.82 -17.63 3.62
C HIS A 66 -12.50 -18.00 4.29
N ALA A 67 -11.43 -17.33 3.88
CA ALA A 67 -10.11 -17.43 4.47
C ALA A 67 -9.64 -16.06 4.95
N ASN A 68 -9.05 -16.01 6.14
CA ASN A 68 -8.28 -14.87 6.63
C ASN A 68 -6.79 -15.19 6.44
N ILE A 69 -6.07 -14.33 5.73
CA ILE A 69 -4.67 -14.53 5.40
C ILE A 69 -3.86 -13.39 6.03
N SER A 70 -2.72 -13.74 6.64
CA SER A 70 -1.74 -12.77 7.10
C SER A 70 -0.35 -13.11 6.59
N VAL A 71 0.38 -12.08 6.18
CA VAL A 71 1.75 -12.17 5.68
C VAL A 71 2.62 -11.20 6.45
N SER A 72 3.59 -11.70 7.20
CA SER A 72 4.60 -10.85 7.84
C SER A 72 5.65 -10.42 6.81
N TYR A 73 6.06 -9.17 6.91
CA TYR A 73 7.15 -8.61 6.12
C TYR A 73 8.25 -8.01 7.00
N SER A 74 8.24 -8.30 8.31
CA SER A 74 9.22 -7.83 9.30
C SER A 74 10.67 -8.10 8.88
N TRP A 75 10.91 -9.26 8.26
CA TRP A 75 12.23 -9.68 7.78
C TRP A 75 12.80 -8.78 6.67
N LEU A 76 11.98 -7.95 6.01
CA LEU A 76 12.44 -6.99 5.02
C LEU A 76 13.12 -5.77 5.65
N ASN A 77 12.87 -5.48 6.94
CA ASN A 77 13.41 -4.31 7.65
C ASN A 77 13.21 -2.99 6.87
N LEU A 78 11.99 -2.77 6.36
CA LEU A 78 11.67 -1.60 5.56
C LEU A 78 11.64 -0.33 6.41
N THR A 79 11.99 0.79 5.79
CA THR A 79 11.79 2.11 6.39
C THR A 79 10.32 2.50 6.40
N SER A 80 9.92 3.37 7.33
CA SER A 80 8.53 3.88 7.40
C SER A 80 8.07 4.60 6.12
N THR A 81 9.00 5.06 5.29
CA THR A 81 8.72 5.60 3.96
C THR A 81 8.44 4.51 2.93
N GLU A 82 9.21 3.43 2.92
CA GLU A 82 8.99 2.29 1.98
C GLU A 82 7.70 1.55 2.29
N GLU A 83 7.32 1.45 3.57
CA GLU A 83 6.08 0.80 3.98
C GLU A 83 4.82 1.44 3.39
N GLN A 84 4.87 2.74 3.04
CA GLN A 84 3.75 3.43 2.40
C GLN A 84 3.47 2.96 0.98
N TYR A 85 4.42 2.24 0.38
CA TYR A 85 4.37 1.77 -1.01
C TYR A 85 4.25 0.25 -1.12
N ILE A 86 4.00 -0.43 0.00
CA ILE A 86 3.70 -1.86 -0.01
C ILE A 86 2.33 -2.07 -0.65
N ALA A 87 2.30 -2.93 -1.67
CA ALA A 87 1.10 -3.46 -2.25
C ALA A 87 1.19 -4.99 -2.33
N LEU A 88 0.07 -5.67 -2.12
CA LEU A 88 -0.03 -7.10 -2.32
C LEU A 88 -0.57 -7.37 -3.73
N TYR A 89 0.11 -8.22 -4.48
CA TYR A 89 -0.29 -8.66 -5.81
C TYR A 89 -0.68 -10.14 -5.77
N LYS A 90 -1.57 -10.54 -6.67
CA LYS A 90 -1.91 -11.94 -6.89
C LYS A 90 -1.74 -12.34 -8.35
N CYS A 91 -1.49 -13.63 -8.56
CA CYS A 91 -1.58 -14.27 -9.86
C CYS A 91 -2.51 -15.47 -9.78
N ALA A 92 -3.62 -15.39 -10.51
CA ALA A 92 -4.64 -16.43 -10.60
C ALA A 92 -4.15 -17.68 -11.36
N ASP A 93 -3.30 -17.47 -12.37
CA ASP A 93 -2.80 -18.54 -13.26
C ASP A 93 -1.38 -18.96 -12.89
N TRP A 94 -1.14 -19.27 -11.62
CA TRP A 94 0.18 -19.70 -11.16
C TRP A 94 0.52 -21.11 -11.64
N ASN A 95 1.69 -21.27 -12.29
CA ASN A 95 2.20 -22.56 -12.70
C ASN A 95 3.22 -23.09 -11.67
N TYR A 96 2.82 -24.10 -10.89
CA TYR A 96 3.66 -24.71 -9.86
C TYR A 96 4.89 -25.44 -10.40
N ALA A 97 4.84 -25.99 -11.61
CA ALA A 97 5.99 -26.68 -12.21
C ALA A 97 7.06 -25.69 -12.67
N LEU A 98 6.64 -24.54 -13.22
CA LEU A 98 7.55 -23.48 -13.68
C LEU A 98 7.87 -22.45 -12.58
N ARG A 99 7.16 -22.50 -11.44
CA ARG A 99 7.21 -21.48 -10.38
C ARG A 99 7.11 -20.07 -10.96
N ALA A 100 6.14 -19.88 -11.85
CA ALA A 100 5.94 -18.65 -12.61
C ALA A 100 4.45 -18.35 -12.80
N CYS A 101 4.13 -17.05 -12.90
CA CYS A 101 2.79 -16.62 -13.25
C CYS A 101 2.57 -16.81 -14.75
N GLY A 102 1.59 -17.63 -15.13
CA GLY A 102 1.18 -17.83 -16.53
C GLY A 102 0.28 -16.71 -17.06
N GLY A 103 -0.27 -15.88 -16.18
CA GLY A 103 -1.09 -14.72 -16.50
C GLY A 103 -0.42 -13.39 -16.12
N ALA A 104 -1.23 -12.42 -15.70
CA ALA A 104 -0.75 -11.14 -15.20
C ALA A 104 -0.85 -11.06 -13.68
N TRP A 105 0.10 -10.37 -13.06
CA TRP A 105 0.00 -9.99 -11.66
C TRP A 105 -0.93 -8.78 -11.52
N GLY A 106 -1.92 -8.89 -10.63
CA GLY A 106 -2.85 -7.81 -10.32
C GLY A 106 -2.78 -7.43 -8.84
N ALA A 107 -2.81 -6.13 -8.54
CA ALA A 107 -2.91 -5.65 -7.16
C ALA A 107 -4.24 -6.07 -6.53
N ILE A 108 -4.22 -6.44 -5.25
CA ILE A 108 -5.41 -6.76 -4.47
C ILE A 108 -5.61 -5.80 -3.31
N ASN A 109 -6.86 -5.70 -2.87
CA ASN A 109 -7.21 -4.92 -1.71
C ASN A 109 -6.78 -5.67 -0.44
N ALA A 110 -5.66 -5.24 0.12
CA ALA A 110 -5.11 -5.75 1.36
C ALA A 110 -4.85 -4.60 2.33
N THR A 111 -4.96 -4.87 3.63
CA THR A 111 -4.65 -3.91 4.68
C THR A 111 -3.21 -4.12 5.14
N VAL A 112 -2.39 -3.08 5.03
CA VAL A 112 -0.99 -3.07 5.52
C VAL A 112 -0.97 -2.48 6.93
N LEU A 113 -0.39 -3.21 7.88
CA LEU A 113 -0.27 -2.82 9.28
C LEU A 113 1.19 -2.55 9.65
N ASN A 114 1.63 -1.31 9.43
CA ASN A 114 3.02 -0.86 9.62
C ASN A 114 3.58 -1.08 11.04
N TYR A 115 2.75 -0.99 12.08
CA TYR A 115 3.23 -1.20 13.46
C TYR A 115 3.63 -2.67 13.73
N SER A 116 3.01 -3.60 13.01
CA SER A 116 3.17 -5.05 13.22
C SER A 116 3.84 -5.74 12.04
N ASP A 117 4.35 -4.99 11.07
CA ASP A 117 4.93 -5.49 9.81
C ASP A 117 4.11 -6.62 9.17
N THR A 118 2.79 -6.42 9.06
CA THR A 118 1.86 -7.49 8.64
C THR A 118 0.87 -6.98 7.60
N ILE A 119 0.70 -7.74 6.52
CA ILE A 119 -0.37 -7.55 5.53
C ILE A 119 -1.48 -8.53 5.85
N ILE A 120 -2.72 -8.06 5.88
CA ILE A 120 -3.92 -8.88 6.11
C ILE A 120 -4.93 -8.70 4.99
N PHE A 121 -5.51 -9.81 4.55
CA PHE A 121 -6.53 -9.82 3.50
C PHE A 121 -7.42 -11.05 3.64
N ASN A 122 -8.55 -11.02 2.94
CA ASN A 122 -9.55 -12.09 2.97
C ASN A 122 -9.84 -12.57 1.55
N GLU A 123 -10.05 -13.87 1.41
CA GLU A 123 -10.38 -14.48 0.13
C GLU A 123 -11.49 -15.53 0.31
N THR A 124 -12.38 -15.66 -0.67
CA THR A 124 -13.39 -16.73 -0.73
C THR A 124 -12.95 -17.89 -1.63
N ALA A 125 -11.94 -17.65 -2.45
CA ALA A 125 -11.22 -18.66 -3.21
C ALA A 125 -9.73 -18.29 -3.15
N LEU A 126 -8.88 -19.25 -2.82
CA LEU A 126 -7.46 -18.98 -2.72
C LEU A 126 -6.85 -19.02 -4.12
N ASP A 127 -6.54 -17.83 -4.63
CA ASP A 127 -5.73 -17.70 -5.83
C ASP A 127 -4.32 -18.22 -5.54
N PRO A 128 -3.70 -18.92 -6.51
CA PRO A 128 -2.59 -19.82 -6.20
C PRO A 128 -1.28 -19.12 -5.88
N SER A 129 -1.13 -17.81 -6.08
CA SER A 129 0.06 -17.09 -5.62
C SER A 129 -0.18 -15.63 -5.27
N TYR A 130 0.57 -15.16 -4.27
CA TYR A 130 0.59 -13.80 -3.75
C TYR A 130 2.03 -13.30 -3.68
N ALA A 131 2.25 -12.01 -3.97
CA ALA A 131 3.56 -11.39 -3.93
C ALA A 131 3.49 -10.02 -3.28
N ILE A 132 4.41 -9.75 -2.36
CA ILE A 132 4.65 -8.44 -1.78
C ILE A 132 5.43 -7.63 -2.81
N HIS A 133 4.81 -6.56 -3.31
CA HIS A 133 5.40 -5.63 -4.24
C HIS A 133 5.63 -4.30 -3.53
N ILE A 134 6.86 -3.80 -3.53
CA ILE A 134 7.10 -2.40 -3.23
C ILE A 134 6.91 -1.64 -4.53
N LEU A 135 5.80 -0.92 -4.66
CA LEU A 135 5.62 -0.02 -5.80
C LEU A 135 6.83 0.92 -5.79
N SER A 136 7.69 0.80 -6.81
CA SER A 136 8.99 1.47 -6.82
C SER A 136 8.80 2.93 -6.47
N TYR A 137 9.44 3.33 -5.37
CA TYR A 137 9.52 4.72 -4.99
C TYR A 137 10.68 5.36 -5.74
N CYS A 138 11.89 4.75 -5.74
CA CYS A 138 13.00 5.09 -6.63
C CYS A 138 13.86 3.82 -6.92
N GLY A 139 14.70 3.86 -7.95
CA GLY A 139 15.77 2.90 -8.27
C GLY A 139 15.49 1.93 -9.42
N ASP A 140 14.39 2.09 -10.16
CA ASP A 140 14.06 1.30 -11.36
C ASP A 140 14.54 1.94 -12.68
N GLY A 141 15.12 3.15 -12.59
CA GLY A 141 15.65 3.90 -13.72
C GLY A 141 14.58 4.57 -14.59
N SER A 142 13.33 4.57 -14.15
CA SER A 142 12.19 5.13 -14.87
C SER A 142 11.36 6.04 -13.97
N CYS A 143 11.43 7.36 -14.19
CA CYS A 143 10.56 8.31 -13.49
C CYS A 143 9.07 8.09 -13.77
N ASN A 144 8.37 7.37 -12.89
CA ASN A 144 6.97 6.99 -13.08
C ASN A 144 6.14 7.09 -11.78
N GLY A 145 4.86 6.70 -11.79
CA GLY A 145 4.05 6.62 -10.56
C GLY A 145 4.01 7.90 -9.70
N LEU A 146 4.52 7.80 -8.47
CA LEU A 146 4.67 8.89 -7.49
C LEU A 146 6.12 9.37 -7.35
N GLU A 147 7.00 8.90 -8.23
CA GLU A 147 8.36 9.37 -8.31
C GLU A 147 8.37 10.83 -8.75
N SER A 148 9.23 11.63 -8.12
CA SER A 148 9.47 13.00 -8.52
C SER A 148 10.97 13.26 -8.43
N CYS A 149 11.44 14.31 -9.11
CA CYS A 149 12.82 14.73 -8.97
C CYS A 149 13.20 15.12 -7.52
N LEU A 150 12.19 15.36 -6.64
CA LEU A 150 12.39 15.67 -5.22
C LEU A 150 12.48 14.42 -4.35
N SER A 151 11.66 13.41 -4.65
CA SER A 151 11.65 12.14 -3.93
C SER A 151 12.76 11.20 -4.41
N CYS A 152 13.08 11.26 -5.71
CA CYS A 152 13.78 10.22 -6.46
C CYS A 152 14.63 10.76 -7.60
N ALA A 153 15.55 11.67 -7.25
CA ALA A 153 16.45 12.30 -8.23
C ALA A 153 17.34 11.32 -9.01
N GLY A 154 17.55 10.10 -8.48
CA GLY A 154 18.28 9.03 -9.18
C GLY A 154 17.58 8.56 -10.46
N ASP A 155 16.24 8.57 -10.47
CA ASP A 155 15.42 8.01 -11.55
C ASP A 155 14.71 9.10 -12.35
N CYS A 156 14.27 10.16 -11.65
CA CYS A 156 13.63 11.34 -12.22
C CYS A 156 14.58 12.46 -12.63
N GLY A 157 15.87 12.30 -12.34
CA GLY A 157 16.86 13.37 -12.52
C GLY A 157 16.72 14.48 -11.48
N ALA A 158 17.69 15.40 -11.48
CA ALA A 158 17.66 16.56 -10.59
C ALA A 158 16.49 17.48 -10.95
N CYS A 159 15.82 18.03 -9.93
CA CYS A 159 14.80 19.04 -10.19
C CYS A 159 15.42 20.26 -10.87
N ALA A 160 14.74 20.75 -11.90
CA ALA A 160 15.11 22.03 -12.50
C ALA A 160 15.09 23.10 -11.40
N ALA A 161 16.24 23.74 -11.18
CA ALA A 161 16.30 24.92 -10.34
C ALA A 161 15.32 25.94 -10.93
N ALA A 162 14.45 26.52 -10.08
CA ALA A 162 13.50 27.54 -10.51
C ALA A 162 14.23 28.58 -11.38
N PRO A 163 13.72 28.92 -12.58
CA PRO A 163 14.40 29.87 -13.45
C PRO A 163 14.54 31.20 -12.70
N SER A 164 15.78 31.53 -12.39
CA SER A 164 16.20 32.81 -11.81
C SER A 164 15.98 33.91 -12.85
N GLY A 165 14.74 34.36 -13.02
CA GLY A 165 14.48 35.43 -13.99
C GLY A 165 13.05 35.70 -14.43
N GLY A 166 12.02 35.42 -13.62
CA GLY A 166 10.64 35.80 -13.95
C GLY A 166 9.85 36.18 -12.70
N SER A 167 9.31 37.40 -12.70
CA SER A 167 8.49 38.00 -11.64
C SER A 167 7.43 37.05 -11.05
N PRO A 168 7.10 37.18 -9.75
CA PRO A 168 6.27 36.23 -9.03
C PRO A 168 4.81 36.34 -9.46
N SER A 169 4.37 35.45 -10.35
CA SER A 169 2.96 35.09 -10.46
C SER A 169 2.71 33.97 -9.46
N ASN A 170 2.69 34.30 -8.17
CA ASN A 170 2.49 33.34 -7.08
C ASN A 170 1.03 32.90 -7.05
N SER A 171 0.64 32.00 -7.96
CA SER A 171 -0.55 31.17 -7.81
C SER A 171 -0.10 29.72 -7.72
N PHE A 172 0.27 29.30 -6.51
CA PHE A 172 0.55 27.90 -6.19
C PHE A 172 -0.74 27.24 -5.72
N SER A 173 -1.19 26.20 -6.43
CA SER A 173 -2.43 25.49 -6.13
C SER A 173 -2.09 24.17 -5.45
N VAL A 174 -2.20 24.11 -4.12
CA VAL A 174 -2.14 22.82 -3.39
C VAL A 174 -3.53 22.23 -3.38
N SER A 175 -3.75 21.14 -4.13
CA SER A 175 -4.99 20.35 -4.07
C SER A 175 -4.75 19.13 -3.19
N SER A 176 -4.84 19.31 -1.86
CA SER A 176 -4.85 18.20 -0.92
C SER A 176 -6.29 17.90 -0.48
N SER A 177 -6.74 16.67 -0.73
CA SER A 177 -8.03 16.18 -0.20
C SER A 177 -7.85 15.75 1.25
N ILE A 178 -8.30 16.60 2.18
CA ILE A 178 -8.18 16.34 3.62
C ILE A 178 -9.53 15.85 4.16
N ARG A 179 -9.53 14.65 4.75
CA ARG A 179 -10.67 14.14 5.54
C ARG A 179 -10.42 14.44 7.02
N CYS A 180 -11.14 15.41 7.58
CA CYS A 180 -11.08 15.71 9.01
C CYS A 180 -11.73 14.57 9.82
N VAL A 181 -10.95 13.84 10.61
CA VAL A 181 -11.45 12.92 11.63
C VAL A 181 -11.08 13.48 13.00
N ASN A 182 -12.03 14.11 13.67
CA ASN A 182 -12.10 14.45 15.11
C ASN A 182 -10.79 14.66 15.92
N GLN A 183 -9.78 15.33 15.36
CA GLN A 183 -8.64 15.87 16.12
C GLN A 183 -8.18 17.20 15.51
N PRO A 184 -7.61 18.12 16.32
CA PRO A 184 -7.08 19.38 15.81
C PRO A 184 -5.89 19.09 14.89
N SER A 185 -6.16 19.02 13.59
CA SER A 185 -5.15 18.83 12.56
C SER A 185 -4.64 20.22 12.18
N SER A 186 -3.43 20.55 12.61
CA SER A 186 -2.70 21.69 12.06
C SER A 186 -2.20 21.34 10.66
N ILE A 187 -2.49 22.18 9.67
CA ILE A 187 -1.94 22.03 8.32
C ILE A 187 -0.66 22.87 8.25
N SER A 188 0.48 22.20 8.11
CA SER A 188 1.76 22.86 7.84
C SER A 188 2.05 22.77 6.34
N VAL A 189 1.86 23.87 5.61
CA VAL A 189 2.31 23.96 4.20
C VAL A 189 3.79 24.33 4.23
N ALA A 190 4.67 23.33 4.17
CA ALA A 190 6.11 23.56 4.07
C ALA A 190 6.48 23.93 2.63
N TYR A 191 7.04 25.11 2.43
CA TYR A 191 7.65 25.54 1.18
C TYR A 191 9.09 25.01 1.11
N SER A 192 9.52 24.51 -0.05
CA SER A 192 10.92 24.08 -0.29
C SER A 192 11.83 25.27 -0.64
N GLY A 193 11.87 26.28 0.24
CA GLY A 193 12.73 27.46 0.14
C GLY A 193 12.62 28.36 1.38
N SER A 194 13.35 29.48 1.41
CA SER A 194 13.25 30.44 2.52
C SER A 194 11.80 30.92 2.69
N PRO A 195 11.30 31.07 3.92
CA PRO A 195 9.92 31.48 4.17
C PRO A 195 9.62 32.81 3.48
N VAL A 196 8.61 32.83 2.61
CA VAL A 196 8.18 34.03 1.91
C VAL A 196 7.22 34.76 2.83
N SER A 197 7.67 35.85 3.45
CA SER A 197 6.81 36.75 4.22
C SER A 197 5.98 37.63 3.28
N GLY A 198 4.70 37.85 3.59
CA GLY A 198 3.82 38.73 2.83
C GLY A 198 3.23 38.12 1.56
N ALA A 199 3.31 36.79 1.39
CA ALA A 199 2.66 36.11 0.27
C ALA A 199 1.15 36.00 0.54
N GLU A 200 0.34 36.49 -0.40
CA GLU A 200 -1.11 36.36 -0.36
C GLU A 200 -1.53 34.90 -0.54
N TYR A 201 -2.44 34.41 0.31
CA TYR A 201 -3.01 33.08 0.24
C TYR A 201 -4.54 33.13 0.24
N THR A 202 -5.17 32.12 -0.36
CA THR A 202 -6.61 31.89 -0.30
C THR A 202 -6.88 30.39 -0.15
N LEU A 203 -7.51 30.00 0.96
CA LEU A 203 -7.95 28.64 1.24
C LEU A 203 -9.40 28.46 0.81
N ARG A 204 -9.69 27.43 0.00
CA ARG A 204 -11.03 27.13 -0.49
C ARG A 204 -11.44 25.71 -0.13
N TYR A 205 -12.70 25.54 0.22
CA TYR A 205 -13.32 24.23 0.30
C TYR A 205 -13.72 23.76 -1.11
N THR A 206 -13.23 22.59 -1.52
CA THR A 206 -13.56 21.96 -2.81
C THR A 206 -14.74 21.00 -2.67
N GLY A 207 -15.87 21.53 -2.18
CA GLY A 207 -17.18 20.88 -2.24
C GLY A 207 -18.16 21.71 -3.05
N THR A 208 -19.39 21.22 -3.20
CA THR A 208 -20.49 21.97 -3.83
C THR A 208 -21.44 22.50 -2.76
N PRO A 209 -21.55 23.82 -2.55
CA PRO A 209 -20.86 24.90 -3.26
C PRO A 209 -19.43 25.14 -2.77
N SER A 210 -18.55 25.60 -3.66
CA SER A 210 -17.18 25.99 -3.29
C SER A 210 -17.23 27.32 -2.55
N ALA A 211 -16.53 27.39 -1.42
CA ALA A 211 -16.47 28.60 -0.60
C ALA A 211 -15.04 28.88 -0.16
N THR A 212 -14.67 30.16 -0.12
CA THR A 212 -13.43 30.62 0.50
C THR A 212 -13.57 30.50 2.02
N VAL A 213 -12.64 29.79 2.65
CA VAL A 213 -12.64 29.54 4.10
C VAL A 213 -11.71 30.51 4.83
N ALA A 214 -10.60 30.91 4.19
CA ALA A 214 -9.69 31.92 4.72
C ALA A 214 -8.87 32.57 3.60
N SER A 215 -8.40 33.80 3.84
CA SER A 215 -7.43 34.49 2.99
C SER A 215 -6.61 35.46 3.84
N GLY A 216 -5.37 35.72 3.44
CA GLY A 216 -4.50 36.68 4.10
C GLY A 216 -3.08 36.64 3.57
N SER A 217 -2.14 37.24 4.29
CA SER A 217 -0.71 37.25 3.94
C SER A 217 0.09 36.36 4.90
N THR A 218 1.09 35.65 4.40
CA THR A 218 1.97 34.80 5.23
C THR A 218 2.80 35.61 6.24
N PRO A 219 2.93 35.16 7.50
CA PRO A 219 3.85 35.74 8.48
C PRO A 219 5.33 35.48 8.13
N ALA A 220 6.25 36.09 8.87
CA ALA A 220 7.69 36.04 8.59
C ALA A 220 8.30 34.63 8.58
N ASN A 221 7.71 33.69 9.32
CA ASN A 221 8.09 32.28 9.34
C ASN A 221 7.43 31.44 8.22
N GLY A 222 6.60 32.04 7.37
CA GLY A 222 5.96 31.37 6.23
C GLY A 222 4.84 30.39 6.58
N GLU A 223 4.57 30.16 7.87
CA GLU A 223 3.53 29.26 8.33
C GLU A 223 2.16 29.95 8.32
N ILE A 224 1.17 29.34 7.68
CA ILE A 224 -0.21 29.84 7.70
C ILE A 224 -0.93 29.20 8.88
N PRO A 225 -1.20 29.93 9.99
CA PRO A 225 -1.96 29.37 11.09
C PRO A 225 -3.42 29.20 10.65
N PHE A 226 -3.90 27.96 10.64
CA PHE A 226 -5.30 27.65 10.40
C PHE A 226 -5.89 26.95 11.61
N THR A 227 -6.95 27.53 12.17
CA THR A 227 -7.79 26.89 13.19
C THR A 227 -9.11 26.51 12.54
N PRO A 228 -9.41 25.20 12.36
CA PRO A 228 -10.70 24.80 11.81
C PRO A 228 -11.81 25.29 12.74
N GLN A 229 -12.72 26.13 12.25
CA GLN A 229 -13.95 26.42 12.96
C GLN A 229 -14.92 25.26 12.73
N ALA A 230 -15.30 24.57 13.81
CA ALA A 230 -16.37 23.58 13.75
C ALA A 230 -17.65 24.27 13.26
N LYS A 231 -18.25 23.72 12.20
CA LYS A 231 -19.54 24.20 11.72
C LYS A 231 -20.60 23.80 12.77
N GLY A 232 -21.21 24.79 13.42
CA GLY A 232 -22.44 24.61 14.20
C GLY A 232 -23.62 24.26 13.31
#